data_AF-A0A6V7Y2G3-F1
#
_entry.id   AF-A0A6V7Y2G3-F1
#
_cell.length_a   1.000
_cell.length_b   1.000
_cell.length_c   1.000
_cell.angle_alpha   90.00
_cell.angle_beta   90.00
_cell.angle_gamma   90.00
#
_symmetry.space_group_name_H-M   'P 1'
#
loop_
_entity.id
_entity.type
_entity.pdbx_description
1 polymer ?
#
loop_
_entity_poly.entity_id
_entity_poly.type
_entity_poly.pdbx_seq_one_letter_code
_entity_poly.pdbx_strand_id
1 'polypeptide(L)'
;MLGMMSREYEEWSIISFYTGGCKQYAMKMKHRETGEIKYIVKCRGLWEQVDTPLDFNQFRKMVEAYGEEQDPVVLQRTQFQPNWRQGQVTSRTQIRRYTPIYDKGLVDANFDCYPYGYKGDPINDPTKQL
;
A
#
# COMPACT_ATOMS: atom_id res chain seq x y z
N MET A 1 23.36 19.50 -5.97
CA MET A 1 24.28 18.47 -5.46
C MET A 1 23.52 17.15 -5.43
N LEU A 2 24.07 16.09 -6.03
CA LEU A 2 23.41 14.78 -6.09
C LEU A 2 23.29 14.22 -4.66
N GLY A 3 22.12 13.70 -4.29
CA GLY A 3 21.88 13.06 -2.97
C GLY A 3 21.38 13.98 -1.85
N MET A 4 21.10 15.27 -2.12
CA MET A 4 20.42 16.12 -1.13
C MET A 4 18.95 15.75 -1.03
N MET A 5 18.40 15.77 0.19
CA MET A 5 16.97 15.59 0.41
C MET A 5 16.21 16.76 -0.23
N SER A 6 15.19 16.43 -1.02
CA SER A 6 14.24 17.39 -1.58
C SER A 6 12.84 17.12 -1.03
N ARG A 7 12.01 18.15 -1.01
CA ARG A 7 10.58 17.98 -0.73
C ARG A 7 9.91 17.49 -2.01
N GLU A 8 9.50 16.23 -2.03
CA GLU A 8 8.79 15.64 -3.18
C GLU A 8 7.46 16.36 -3.47
N TYR A 9 6.77 16.83 -2.42
CA TYR A 9 5.53 17.59 -2.53
C TYR A 9 5.63 18.92 -1.78
N GLU A 10 6.34 19.89 -2.34
CA GLU A 10 6.68 21.14 -1.66
C GLU A 10 5.46 22.00 -1.26
N GLU A 11 4.46 22.08 -2.14
CA GLU A 11 3.26 22.91 -1.98
C GLU A 11 2.13 22.20 -1.20
N TRP A 12 2.32 20.93 -0.86
CA TRP A 12 1.29 20.08 -0.27
C TRP A 12 1.59 19.79 1.19
N SER A 13 0.53 19.59 1.98
CA SER A 13 0.61 19.16 3.37
C SER A 13 -0.16 17.86 3.54
N ILE A 14 0.45 16.88 4.20
CA ILE A 14 -0.21 15.61 4.52
C ILE A 14 -1.25 15.88 5.62
N ILE A 15 -2.52 15.57 5.35
CA ILE A 15 -3.62 15.69 6.32
C ILE A 15 -3.79 14.38 7.08
N SER A 16 -3.72 13.26 6.37
CA SER A 16 -3.88 11.93 6.96
C SER A 16 -3.04 10.93 6.21
N PHE A 17 -2.46 10.00 6.97
CA PHE A 17 -1.57 8.96 6.50
C PHE A 17 -2.01 7.63 7.09
N TYR A 18 -2.19 6.62 6.24
CA TYR A 18 -2.50 5.25 6.62
C TYR A 18 -1.43 4.34 6.04
N THR A 19 -0.93 3.39 6.83
CA THR A 19 0.11 2.45 6.40
C THR A 19 -0.30 1.02 6.70
N GLY A 20 -0.14 0.15 5.70
CA GLY A 20 -0.29 -1.31 5.86
C GLY A 20 1.05 -2.02 6.05
N GLY A 21 2.14 -1.26 6.18
CA GLY A 21 3.51 -1.76 6.36
C GLY A 21 4.48 -1.25 5.28
N CYS A 22 5.64 -1.89 5.16
CA CYS A 22 6.70 -1.40 4.29
C CYS A 22 6.26 -1.28 2.82
N LYS A 23 6.41 -0.08 2.25
CA LYS A 23 6.07 0.27 0.85
C LYS A 23 4.58 0.19 0.53
N GLN A 24 3.71 0.30 1.54
CA GLN A 24 2.25 0.21 1.40
C GLN A 24 1.57 1.31 2.23
N TYR A 25 1.15 2.41 1.60
CA TYR A 25 0.56 3.54 2.29
C TYR A 25 -0.49 4.28 1.44
N ALA A 26 -1.38 5.00 2.12
CA ALA A 26 -2.33 5.92 1.52
C ALA A 26 -2.25 7.28 2.22
N MET A 27 -2.23 8.36 1.43
CA MET A 27 -2.10 9.73 1.91
C MET A 27 -3.22 10.60 1.36
N LYS A 28 -3.79 11.43 2.22
CA LYS A 28 -4.62 12.56 1.83
C LYS A 28 -3.80 13.82 2.02
N MET A 29 -3.69 14.62 0.98
CA MET A 29 -2.88 15.83 0.96
C MET A 29 -3.75 17.03 0.62
N LYS A 30 -3.42 18.18 1.22
CA LYS A 30 -4.03 19.48 0.91
C LYS A 30 -2.98 20.41 0.33
N HIS A 31 -3.30 21.03 -0.80
CA HIS A 31 -2.50 22.12 -1.33
C HIS A 31 -2.57 23.32 -0.39
N ARG A 32 -1.44 23.93 -0.05
CA ARG A 32 -1.36 24.98 0.98
C ARG A 32 -2.13 26.25 0.61
N GLU A 33 -2.07 26.65 -0.66
CA GLU A 33 -2.70 27.90 -1.13
C GLU A 33 -4.12 27.67 -1.64
N THR A 34 -4.30 26.79 -2.63
CA THR A 34 -5.62 26.54 -3.27
C THR A 34 -6.59 25.74 -2.40
N GLY A 35 -6.09 25.00 -1.40
CA GLY A 35 -6.89 24.09 -0.60
C GLY A 35 -7.32 22.81 -1.32
N GLU A 36 -6.84 22.58 -2.54
CA GLU A 36 -7.11 21.37 -3.34
C GLU A 36 -6.75 20.09 -2.57
N ILE A 37 -7.55 19.03 -2.74
CA ILE A 37 -7.34 17.74 -2.10
C ILE A 37 -6.82 16.72 -3.10
N LYS A 38 -5.68 16.12 -2.77
CA LYS A 38 -5.05 15.04 -3.53
C LYS A 38 -5.02 13.77 -2.69
N TYR A 39 -5.36 12.64 -3.31
CA TYR A 39 -5.22 11.32 -2.71
C TYR A 39 -4.09 10.57 -3.40
N ILE A 40 -3.23 9.94 -2.61
CA ILE A 40 -2.11 9.13 -3.10
C ILE A 40 -2.24 7.76 -2.45
N VAL A 41 -2.26 6.70 -3.25
CA VAL A 41 -2.19 5.32 -2.77
C VAL A 41 -0.97 4.67 -3.39
N LYS A 42 -0.11 4.10 -2.55
CA LYS A 42 1.07 3.35 -2.95
C LYS A 42 0.99 1.97 -2.34
N CYS A 43 0.98 0.94 -3.18
CA CYS A 43 0.89 -0.44 -2.73
C CYS A 43 1.99 -1.27 -3.39
N ARG A 44 2.78 -1.97 -2.58
CA ARG A 44 3.89 -2.80 -3.05
C ARG A 44 3.37 -3.88 -4.00
N GLY A 45 3.89 -3.89 -5.23
CA GLY A 45 3.49 -4.88 -6.23
C GLY A 45 2.11 -4.66 -6.84
N LEU A 46 1.43 -3.55 -6.46
CA LEU A 46 0.45 -2.91 -7.34
C LEU A 46 1.22 -2.09 -8.38
N TRP A 47 0.69 -2.15 -9.59
CA TRP A 47 1.25 -1.47 -10.74
C TRP A 47 0.54 -0.13 -10.90
N GLU A 48 1.27 0.88 -11.38
CA GLU A 48 0.72 2.20 -11.73
C GLU A 48 -0.23 2.06 -12.93
N GLN A 49 -1.47 1.64 -12.67
CA GLN A 49 -2.58 1.83 -13.60
C GLN A 49 -3.45 2.98 -13.09
N VAL A 50 -4.02 3.74 -14.03
CA VAL A 50 -4.92 4.87 -13.73
C VAL A 50 -6.19 4.38 -13.01
N ASP A 51 -6.59 3.13 -13.25
CA ASP A 51 -7.71 2.47 -12.59
C ASP A 51 -7.20 1.43 -11.58
N THR A 52 -6.43 1.86 -10.57
CA THR A 52 -6.21 1.00 -9.40
C THR A 52 -7.54 0.81 -8.67
N PRO A 53 -8.06 -0.41 -8.48
CA PRO A 53 -9.33 -0.61 -7.78
C PRO A 53 -9.24 -0.25 -6.29
N LEU A 54 -8.03 -0.09 -5.76
CA LEU A 54 -7.77 0.26 -4.36
C LEU A 54 -7.66 1.77 -4.19
N ASP A 55 -8.79 2.39 -3.86
CA ASP A 55 -8.85 3.81 -3.52
C ASP A 55 -8.37 4.09 -2.07
N PHE A 56 -8.20 5.37 -1.74
CA PHE A 56 -7.77 5.81 -0.41
C PHE A 56 -8.71 5.32 0.71
N ASN A 57 -10.03 5.37 0.48
CA ASN A 57 -11.02 5.00 1.49
C ASN A 57 -11.06 3.48 1.70
N GLN A 58 -10.92 2.70 0.64
CA GLN A 58 -10.79 1.26 0.71
C GLN A 58 -9.51 0.87 1.45
N PHE A 59 -8.37 1.46 1.09
CA PHE A 59 -7.11 1.22 1.80
C PHE A 59 -7.23 1.55 3.28
N ARG A 60 -7.81 2.72 3.60
CA ARG A 60 -8.10 3.14 4.97
C ARG A 60 -8.94 2.10 5.70
N LYS A 61 -10.07 1.66 5.13
CA LYS A 61 -10.94 0.65 5.74
C LYS A 61 -10.20 -0.65 6.03
N MET A 62 -9.36 -1.11 5.09
CA MET A 62 -8.55 -2.31 5.29
C MET A 62 -7.54 -2.14 6.42
N VAL A 63 -6.89 -0.98 6.52
CA VAL A 63 -5.98 -0.65 7.64
C VAL A 63 -6.72 -0.56 8.97
N GLU A 64 -7.88 0.09 9.01
CA GLU A 64 -8.69 0.24 10.22
C GLU A 64 -9.29 -1.10 10.70
N ALA A 65 -9.66 -2.00 9.78
CA ALA A 65 -10.21 -3.32 10.09
C ALA A 65 -9.12 -4.39 10.29
N TYR A 66 -7.88 -4.00 10.59
CA TYR A 66 -6.79 -4.95 10.81
C TYR A 66 -7.14 -5.93 11.97
N GLY A 67 -6.83 -7.21 11.76
CA GLY A 67 -7.15 -8.30 12.70
C GLY A 67 -8.50 -8.97 12.42
N GLU A 68 -9.36 -8.35 11.61
CA GLU A 68 -10.60 -8.96 11.13
C GLU A 68 -10.38 -9.76 9.84
N GLU A 69 -11.30 -10.68 9.52
CA GLU A 69 -11.29 -11.37 8.24
C GLU A 69 -11.62 -10.38 7.11
N GLN A 70 -10.70 -10.23 6.14
CA GLN A 70 -10.84 -9.28 5.04
C GLN A 70 -10.85 -9.98 3.69
N ASP A 71 -11.79 -9.58 2.84
CA ASP A 71 -11.77 -9.98 1.43
C ASP A 71 -10.58 -9.31 0.71
N PRO A 72 -9.76 -10.09 -0.01
CA PRO A 72 -8.65 -9.51 -0.76
C PRO A 72 -9.16 -8.74 -1.96
N VAL A 73 -8.54 -7.59 -2.24
CA VAL A 73 -8.78 -6.79 -3.43
C VAL A 73 -8.29 -7.56 -4.65
N VAL A 74 -9.17 -7.76 -5.63
CA VAL A 74 -8.83 -8.46 -6.87
C VAL A 74 -8.30 -7.46 -7.89
N LEU A 75 -7.06 -7.67 -8.31
CA LEU A 75 -6.35 -6.88 -9.32
C LEU A 75 -6.25 -7.70 -10.60
N GLN A 76 -6.71 -7.14 -11.71
CA GLN A 76 -6.61 -7.77 -13.01
C GLN A 76 -5.82 -6.90 -13.96
N ARG A 77 -4.91 -7.50 -14.73
CA ARG A 77 -4.16 -6.78 -15.77
C ARG A 77 -3.86 -7.65 -16.97
N THR A 78 -3.51 -7.01 -18.07
CA THR A 78 -2.86 -7.66 -19.21
C THR A 78 -1.35 -7.66 -18.97
N GLN A 79 -0.78 -8.85 -18.82
CA GLN A 79 0.66 -9.07 -18.80
C GLN A 79 1.15 -9.34 -20.22
N PHE A 80 2.10 -8.55 -20.69
CA PHE A 80 2.81 -8.80 -21.94
C PHE A 80 4.02 -9.69 -21.66
N GLN A 81 4.15 -10.78 -22.42
CA GLN A 81 5.25 -11.72 -22.29
C GLN A 81 5.94 -11.88 -23.65
N PRO A 82 7.19 -11.41 -23.81
CA PRO A 82 7.92 -11.59 -25.04
C PRO A 82 8.34 -13.06 -25.20
N ASN A 83 8.10 -13.62 -26.38
CA ASN A 83 8.62 -14.92 -26.80
C ASN A 83 9.74 -14.69 -27.81
N TRP A 84 10.97 -14.68 -27.32
CA TRP A 84 12.17 -14.45 -28.13
C TRP A 84 12.39 -15.53 -29.21
N ARG A 85 11.92 -16.76 -28.99
CA ARG A 85 12.06 -17.86 -29.97
C ARG A 85 11.16 -17.69 -31.18
N GLN A 86 10.00 -17.06 -30.99
CA GLN A 86 8.99 -16.87 -32.03
C GLN A 86 8.93 -15.43 -32.54
N GLY A 87 9.73 -14.51 -31.99
CA GLY A 87 9.72 -13.09 -32.36
C GLY A 87 8.37 -12.41 -32.09
N GLN A 88 7.59 -12.92 -31.13
CA GLN A 88 6.22 -12.47 -30.86
C GLN A 88 6.08 -12.00 -29.41
N VAL A 89 5.11 -11.13 -29.17
CA VAL A 89 4.67 -10.77 -27.81
C VAL A 89 3.30 -11.38 -27.60
N THR A 90 3.17 -12.24 -26.60
CA THR A 90 1.86 -12.76 -26.18
C THR A 90 1.33 -11.93 -25.03
N SER A 91 0.01 -11.77 -24.97
CA SER A 91 -0.67 -11.16 -23.84
C SER A 91 -1.38 -12.25 -23.04
N ARG A 92 -1.34 -12.12 -21.71
CA ARG A 92 -2.10 -12.98 -20.80
C ARG A 92 -2.74 -12.12 -19.72
N THR A 93 -3.99 -12.40 -19.40
CA THR A 93 -4.62 -11.81 -18.22
C THR A 93 -3.99 -12.39 -16.95
N GLN A 94 -3.43 -11.52 -16.12
CA GLN A 94 -2.93 -11.84 -14.79
C GLN A 94 -3.93 -11.32 -13.75
N ILE A 95 -4.40 -12.23 -12.90
CA ILE A 95 -5.25 -11.92 -11.75
C ILE A 95 -4.39 -12.06 -10.48
N ARG A 96 -4.40 -11.05 -9.61
CA ARG A 96 -3.74 -11.05 -8.31
C ARG A 96 -4.74 -10.71 -7.23
N ARG A 97 -4.71 -11.44 -6.12
CA ARG A 97 -5.45 -11.12 -4.90
C ARG A 97 -4.50 -10.37 -3.98
N TYR A 98 -4.91 -9.20 -3.53
CA TYR A 98 -4.09 -8.30 -2.74
C TYR A 98 -4.77 -7.95 -1.42
N THR A 99 -4.05 -8.18 -0.34
CA THR A 99 -4.39 -7.67 0.99
C THR A 99 -3.24 -6.75 1.40
N PRO A 100 -3.50 -5.49 1.76
CA PRO A 100 -2.45 -4.53 2.11
C PRO A 100 -1.70 -4.90 3.39
N ILE A 101 -2.32 -5.72 4.23
CA ILE A 101 -1.78 -6.15 5.51
C ILE A 101 -1.61 -7.66 5.49
N TYR A 102 -0.37 -8.11 5.65
CA TYR A 102 0.01 -9.52 5.59
C TYR A 102 0.92 -9.87 6.79
N ASP A 103 0.66 -9.28 7.96
CA ASP A 103 1.51 -9.41 9.17
C ASP A 103 3.01 -9.18 8.88
N LYS A 104 3.28 -8.36 7.86
CA LYS A 104 4.60 -8.13 7.29
C LYS A 104 4.96 -6.67 7.51
N GLY A 105 5.76 -6.40 8.56
CA GLY A 105 6.21 -5.03 8.80
C GLY A 105 5.14 -4.16 9.46
N LEU A 106 4.39 -4.69 10.42
CA LEU A 106 3.40 -3.89 11.17
C LEU A 106 4.09 -2.84 12.02
N VAL A 107 3.42 -1.70 12.15
CA VAL A 107 3.74 -0.67 13.13
C VAL A 107 2.53 -0.60 14.06
N ASP A 108 2.70 -0.92 15.34
CA ASP A 108 1.58 -0.89 16.30
C ASP A 108 1.29 0.53 16.82
N ALA A 109 0.34 0.64 17.75
CA ALA A 109 -0.05 1.90 18.38
C ALA A 109 1.08 2.55 19.20
N ASN A 110 2.11 1.80 19.58
CA ASN A 110 3.30 2.29 20.27
C ASN A 110 4.43 2.67 19.30
N PHE A 111 4.17 2.59 18.00
CA PHE A 111 5.14 2.80 16.92
C PHE A 111 6.22 1.71 16.81
N ASP A 112 5.99 0.52 17.36
CA ASP A 112 6.93 -0.59 17.28
C ASP A 112 6.83 -1.31 15.92
N CYS A 113 7.99 -1.49 15.26
CA CYS A 113 8.08 -2.13 13.95
C CYS A 113 8.33 -3.65 14.07
N TYR A 114 7.36 -4.47 13.67
CA TYR A 114 7.49 -5.93 13.70
C TYR A 114 8.13 -6.48 12.41
N PRO A 115 9.07 -7.44 12.50
CA PRO A 115 9.80 -7.94 11.34
C PRO A 115 8.92 -8.74 10.37
N TYR A 116 9.45 -8.97 9.16
CA TYR A 116 8.80 -9.76 8.12
C TYR A 116 8.47 -11.18 8.60
N GLY A 117 7.17 -11.55 8.59
CA GLY A 117 6.72 -12.89 8.97
C GLY A 117 6.47 -13.08 10.47
N TYR A 118 6.37 -12.00 11.24
CA TYR A 118 5.92 -12.04 12.62
C TYR A 118 4.48 -12.60 12.68
N LYS A 119 4.32 -13.77 13.30
CA LYS A 119 3.01 -14.38 13.55
C LYS A 119 2.62 -14.09 15.00
N GLY A 120 1.90 -13.01 15.22
CA GLY A 120 1.33 -12.60 16.50
C GLY A 120 0.18 -11.64 16.24
N ASP A 121 -0.66 -11.38 17.25
CA ASP A 121 -1.74 -10.39 17.18
C ASP A 121 -1.24 -9.08 17.85
N PRO A 122 -0.49 -8.23 17.13
CA PRO A 122 0.23 -7.09 17.72
C PRO A 122 -0.70 -6.01 18.30
N ILE A 123 -2.00 -6.02 17.96
CA ILE A 123 -2.97 -5.09 18.53
C ILE A 123 -3.54 -5.60 19.87
N ASN A 124 -3.62 -6.93 20.06
CA ASN A 124 -4.23 -7.53 21.26
C ASN A 124 -3.25 -8.22 22.20
N ASP A 125 -1.96 -8.28 21.89
CA ASP A 125 -1.04 -9.09 22.70
C ASP A 125 0.34 -8.44 22.97
N PRO A 126 0.42 -7.38 23.80
CA PRO A 126 1.69 -6.88 24.31
C PRO A 126 2.29 -7.80 25.41
N THR A 127 1.50 -8.74 25.94
CA THR A 127 1.89 -9.72 26.96
C THR A 127 0.83 -10.81 27.00
N LYS A 128 1.06 -11.96 26.36
CA LYS A 128 0.34 -13.16 26.76
C LYS A 128 0.94 -13.53 28.11
N GLN A 129 0.19 -13.11 29.12
CA GLN A 129 0.48 -13.13 30.54
C GLN A 129 0.99 -14.52 30.97
N LEU A 130 2.17 -14.53 31.61
CA LEU A 130 2.81 -15.63 32.35
C LEU A 130 3.37 -16.82 31.55
#